data_AF-A0A7R9MX64-F1
#
_entry.id   AF-A0A7R9MX64-F1
#
_cell.length_a   1.000
_cell.length_b   1.000
_cell.length_c   1.000
_cell.angle_alpha   90.00
_cell.angle_beta   90.00
_cell.angle_gamma   90.00
#
_symmetry.space_group_name_H-M   'P 1'
#
loop_
_entity.id
_entity.type
_entity.pdbx_description
1 polymer ?
#
loop_
_entity_poly.entity_id
_entity_poly.type
_entity_poly.pdbx_seq_one_letter_code
_entity_poly.pdbx_strand_id
1 'polypeptide(L)'
;MEMQRRNWKEYDEKLVRRGELYISLDFLENWDEELSKMNSGKVGGSFEFPQTFIQFLACSFSSVQADRRLYKKTVRIHTKAKDYRLLHHLHL
;
A
#
# COMPACT_ATOMS: atom_id res chain seq x y z
N MET A 1 -38.47 -4.54 -13.47
CA MET A 1 -37.27 -4.25 -12.65
C MET A 1 -36.13 -5.08 -13.22
N GLU A 2 -35.35 -4.51 -14.14
CA GLU A 2 -34.20 -5.21 -14.72
C GLU A 2 -33.11 -5.41 -13.66
N MET A 3 -32.80 -6.68 -13.39
CA MET A 3 -31.67 -7.06 -12.55
C MET A 3 -30.40 -6.82 -13.36
N GLN A 4 -29.76 -5.66 -13.16
CA GLN A 4 -28.45 -5.32 -13.72
C GLN A 4 -27.47 -6.47 -13.43
N ARG A 5 -27.22 -7.33 -14.43
CA ARG A 5 -26.21 -8.39 -14.35
C ARG A 5 -24.84 -7.71 -14.33
N ARG A 6 -24.35 -7.40 -13.13
CA ARG A 6 -23.01 -6.82 -12.94
C ARG A 6 -21.97 -7.72 -13.60
N ASN A 7 -21.25 -7.18 -14.58
CA ASN A 7 -20.14 -7.86 -15.24
C ASN A 7 -18.94 -7.87 -14.29
N TRP A 8 -18.90 -8.90 -13.44
CA TRP A 8 -17.86 -9.06 -12.42
C TRP A 8 -16.45 -9.12 -12.99
N LYS A 9 -16.28 -9.64 -14.21
CA LYS A 9 -14.98 -9.75 -14.87
C LYS A 9 -14.38 -8.37 -15.20
N GLU A 10 -15.18 -7.50 -15.82
CA GLU A 10 -14.73 -6.14 -16.15
C GLU A 10 -14.49 -5.29 -14.89
N TYR A 11 -15.29 -5.53 -13.85
CA TYR A 11 -15.12 -4.87 -12.56
C TYR A 11 -13.83 -5.33 -11.85
N ASP A 12 -13.52 -6.63 -11.87
CA ASP A 12 -12.29 -7.17 -11.30
C ASP A 12 -11.05 -6.69 -12.06
N GLU A 13 -11.07 -6.64 -13.40
CA GLU A 13 -9.95 -6.10 -14.20
C GLU A 13 -9.68 -4.62 -13.85
N LYS A 14 -10.72 -3.82 -13.60
CA LYS A 14 -10.59 -2.42 -13.13
C LYS A 14 -10.04 -2.32 -11.71
N LEU A 15 -10.30 -3.31 -10.85
CA LEU A 15 -9.76 -3.39 -9.49
C LEU A 15 -8.31 -3.88 -9.47
N VAL A 16 -7.94 -4.83 -10.33
CA VAL A 16 -6.56 -5.30 -10.51
C VAL A 16 -5.65 -4.15 -10.96
N ARG A 17 -6.11 -3.29 -11.88
CA ARG A 17 -5.40 -2.06 -12.28
C ARG A 17 -5.20 -1.03 -11.16
N ARG A 18 -5.96 -1.11 -10.06
CA ARG A 18 -5.76 -0.28 -8.85
C ARG A 18 -4.76 -0.89 -7.87
N GLY A 19 -4.41 -2.17 -8.02
CA GLY A 19 -3.49 -2.91 -7.16
C GLY A 19 -2.08 -3.07 -7.71
N GLU A 20 -1.84 -2.71 -8.97
CA GLU A 20 -0.48 -2.58 -9.52
C GLU A 20 0.16 -1.32 -8.94
N LEU A 21 0.76 -1.45 -7.75
CA LEU A 21 1.75 -0.48 -7.30
C LEU A 21 2.91 -0.58 -8.31
N TYR A 22 2.94 0.33 -9.29
CA TYR A 22 4.07 0.49 -10.19
C TYR A 22 5.26 0.94 -9.34
N ILE A 23 5.99 -0.05 -8.82
CA ILE A 23 7.27 0.15 -8.17
C ILE A 23 8.26 0.43 -9.29
N SER A 24 8.45 1.72 -9.59
CA SER A 24 9.56 2.15 -10.44
C SER A 24 10.87 1.91 -9.67
N LEU A 25 11.76 1.12 -10.26
CA LEU A 25 13.12 0.88 -9.78
C LEU A 25 14.14 1.71 -10.58
N ASP A 26 13.67 2.72 -11.31
CA ASP A 26 14.48 3.54 -12.22
C ASP A 26 15.59 4.31 -11.46
N PHE A 27 15.44 4.47 -10.14
CA PHE A 27 16.47 5.02 -9.26
C PHE A 27 17.75 4.16 -9.22
N LEU A 28 17.68 2.87 -9.54
CA LEU A 28 18.86 2.00 -9.61
C LEU A 28 19.75 2.38 -10.79
N GLU A 29 19.17 2.82 -11.92
CA GLU A 29 19.91 3.18 -13.12
C GLU A 29 20.65 4.52 -12.96
N ASN A 30 20.07 5.45 -12.21
CA ASN A 30 20.59 6.81 -12.02
C ASN A 30 21.20 7.05 -10.63
N TRP A 31 21.49 5.99 -9.88
CA TRP A 31 21.91 6.06 -8.48
C TRP A 31 23.11 6.98 -8.26
N ASP A 32 24.20 6.74 -8.99
CA ASP A 32 25.45 7.49 -8.84
C ASP A 32 25.33 8.93 -9.35
N GLU A 33 24.59 9.15 -10.43
CA GLU A 33 24.35 10.47 -10.98
C GLU A 33 23.57 11.35 -9.99
N GLU A 34 22.52 10.80 -9.38
CA GLU A 34 21.72 11.49 -8.39
C GLU A 34 22.52 11.81 -7.13
N LEU A 35 23.31 10.85 -6.63
CA LEU A 35 24.21 11.08 -5.49
C LEU A 35 25.24 12.16 -5.78
N SER A 36 25.85 12.14 -6.97
CA SER A 36 26.82 13.15 -7.38
C SER A 36 26.20 14.54 -7.42
N LYS A 37 24.98 14.66 -7.96
CA LYS A 37 24.21 15.92 -7.95
C LYS A 37 23.86 16.37 -6.52
N MET A 38 23.40 15.46 -5.67
CA MET A 38 23.01 15.77 -4.28
C MET A 38 24.20 16.16 -3.39
N ASN A 39 25.38 15.61 -3.67
CA ASN A 39 26.61 15.89 -2.94
C ASN A 39 27.45 17.01 -3.55
N SER A 40 27.09 17.51 -4.73
CA SER A 40 27.78 18.61 -5.38
C SER A 40 27.82 19.85 -4.49
N GLY A 41 29.03 20.30 -4.14
CA GLY A 41 29.24 21.47 -3.29
C GLY A 41 28.95 21.25 -1.80
N LYS A 42 28.67 20.02 -1.33
CA LYS A 42 28.59 19.74 0.11
C LYS A 42 29.99 19.77 0.72
N VAL A 43 30.13 20.51 1.82
CA VAL A 43 31.36 20.60 2.62
C VAL A 43 31.32 19.69 3.86
N GLY A 44 30.14 19.17 4.21
CA GLY A 44 29.91 18.23 5.32
C GLY A 44 29.73 16.79 4.86
N GLY A 45 29.18 15.93 5.72
CA GLY A 45 28.92 14.52 5.40
C GLY A 45 28.11 14.34 4.12
N SER A 46 28.61 13.47 3.24
CA SER A 46 27.97 13.12 1.98
C SER A 46 26.73 12.26 2.19
N PHE A 47 25.74 12.43 1.32
CA PHE A 47 24.62 11.52 1.19
C PHE A 47 25.09 10.20 0.57
N GLU A 48 24.60 9.09 1.11
CA GLU A 48 24.87 7.73 0.62
C GLU A 48 23.68 7.14 -0.14
N PHE A 49 22.49 7.73 0.02
CA PHE A 49 21.26 7.26 -0.60
C PHE A 49 20.62 8.34 -1.49
N PRO A 50 20.20 8.00 -2.72
CA PRO A 50 19.47 8.90 -3.59
C PRO A 50 18.13 9.34 -2.98
N GLN A 51 17.68 10.54 -3.30
CA GLN A 51 16.40 11.07 -2.86
C GLN A 51 15.24 10.22 -3.40
N THR A 52 15.33 9.77 -4.64
CA THR A 52 14.34 8.88 -5.28
C THR A 52 14.21 7.54 -4.56
N PHE A 53 15.32 6.96 -4.08
CA PHE A 53 15.31 5.75 -3.25
C PHE A 53 14.59 5.98 -1.91
N ILE A 54 14.86 7.11 -1.24
CA ILE A 54 14.19 7.47 0.01
C ILE A 54 12.67 7.62 -0.21
N GLN A 55 12.26 8.25 -1.31
CA GLN A 55 10.85 8.39 -1.70
C GLN A 55 10.21 7.03 -1.98
N PHE A 56 10.92 6.15 -2.69
CA PHE A 56 10.48 4.78 -2.94
C PHE A 56 10.24 4.01 -1.64
N LEU A 57 11.17 4.09 -0.68
CA LEU A 57 11.00 3.47 0.65
C LEU A 57 9.81 4.07 1.40
N ALA A 58 9.66 5.39 1.42
CA ALA A 58 8.55 6.05 2.10
C ALA A 58 7.18 5.62 1.55
N CYS A 59 7.07 5.49 0.22
CA CYS A 59 5.87 4.96 -0.43
C CYS A 59 5.63 3.50 -0.02
N SER A 60 6.66 2.65 -0.13
CA SER A 60 6.60 1.23 0.20
C SER A 60 6.16 0.98 1.65
N PHE A 61 6.77 1.68 2.61
CA PHE A 61 6.40 1.58 4.02
C PHE A 61 5.00 2.11 4.32
N SER A 62 4.55 3.14 3.61
CA SER A 62 3.20 3.70 3.77
C SER A 62 2.14 2.70 3.30
N SER A 63 2.37 2.05 2.15
CA SER A 63 1.49 1.02 1.62
C SER A 63 1.37 -0.18 2.57
N VAL A 64 2.50 -0.69 3.09
CA VAL A 64 2.51 -1.79 4.08
C VAL A 64 1.72 -1.43 5.35
N GLN A 65 1.84 -0.19 5.82
CA GLN A 65 1.10 0.27 7.00
C GLN A 65 -0.40 0.40 6.75
N ALA A 66 -0.80 0.82 5.56
CA ALA A 66 -2.21 0.90 5.16
C ALA A 66 -2.86 -0.49 5.17
N ASP A 67 -2.20 -1.50 4.59
CA ASP A 67 -2.69 -2.88 4.58
C ASP A 67 -2.80 -3.47 5.99
N ARG A 68 -1.80 -3.21 6.85
CA ARG A 68 -1.86 -3.65 8.26
C ARG A 68 -3.06 -3.05 9.01
N ARG A 69 -3.44 -1.81 8.69
CA ARG A 69 -4.62 -1.15 9.29
C ARG A 69 -5.92 -1.79 8.80
N LEU A 70 -6.01 -2.07 7.49
CA LEU A 70 -7.18 -2.72 6.90
C LEU A 70 -7.37 -4.13 7.46
N TYR A 71 -6.31 -4.94 7.52
CA TYR A 71 -6.34 -6.28 8.12
C TYR A 71 -6.83 -6.25 9.58
N LYS A 72 -6.26 -5.38 10.41
CA LYS A 72 -6.69 -5.23 11.82
C LYS A 72 -8.14 -4.81 11.95
N LYS A 73 -8.63 -3.94 11.06
CA LYS A 73 -10.03 -3.49 11.04
C LYS A 73 -10.96 -4.65 10.69
N THR A 74 -10.61 -5.45 9.69
CA THR A 74 -11.39 -6.63 9.27
C THR A 74 -11.45 -7.69 10.37
N VAL A 75 -10.32 -8.01 11.01
CA VAL A 75 -10.27 -8.95 12.14
C VAL A 75 -11.16 -8.45 13.29
N ARG A 76 -11.05 -7.16 13.66
CA ARG A 76 -11.88 -6.57 14.73
C ARG A 76 -13.38 -6.62 14.41
N ILE A 77 -13.79 -6.37 13.16
CA ILE A 77 -15.19 -6.47 12.74
C ILE A 77 -15.67 -7.92 12.85
N HIS A 78 -14.88 -8.90 12.41
CA HIS A 78 -15.23 -10.31 12.53
C HIS A 78 -15.32 -10.78 13.98
N THR A 79 -14.41 -10.35 14.86
CA THR A 79 -14.47 -10.68 16.29
C THR A 79 -15.75 -10.11 16.91
N LYS A 80 -16.06 -8.82 16.69
CA LYS A 80 -17.30 -8.23 17.19
C LYS A 80 -18.54 -8.92 16.63
N ALA A 81 -18.56 -9.24 15.34
CA ALA A 81 -19.68 -9.94 14.71
C ALA A 81 -19.91 -11.34 15.31
N LYS A 82 -18.84 -12.06 15.69
CA LYS A 82 -18.96 -13.34 16.42
C LYS A 82 -19.55 -13.16 17.81
N ASP A 83 -19.13 -12.14 18.55
CA ASP A 83 -19.68 -11.86 19.89
C ASP A 83 -21.18 -11.54 19.84
N TYR A 84 -21.64 -10.73 18.88
CA TYR A 84 -23.08 -10.47 18.69
C TYR A 84 -23.88 -11.73 18.31
N ARG A 85 -23.29 -12.62 17.51
CA ARG A 85 -23.93 -13.89 17.12
C ARG A 85 -24.04 -14.85 18.31
N LEU A 86 -23.00 -14.92 19.15
CA LEU A 86 -23.00 -15.71 20.38
C LEU A 86 -24.01 -15.18 21.40
N LEU A 87 -24.15 -13.86 21.54
CA LEU A 87 -25.14 -13.22 22.42
C LEU A 87 -26.59 -13.50 21.99
N HIS A 88 -26.84 -13.61 20.68
CA HIS A 88 -28.16 -13.92 20.13
C HIS A 88 -28.57 -15.40 20.29
N HIS A 89 -27.60 -16.30 20.52
CA HIS A 89 -27.85 -17.71 20.85
C HIS A 89 -28.00 -17.97 22.37
N LEU A 90 -27.59 -17.02 23.21
CA LEU A 90 -27.66 -17.10 24.68
C LEU A 90 -28.90 -16.43 25.29
N HIS A 91 -29.74 -15.76 24.48
CA HIS A 91 -30.99 -15.10 24.90
C HIS A 91 -32.27 -15.81 24.39
N LEU A 92 -32.17 -17.09 24.02
CA LEU A 92 -33.29 -18.02 23.87
C LEU A 92 -33.11 -19.15 24.88
#